data_AF-A0A3S5DMV5-F1
#
_entry.id   AF-A0A3S5DMV5-F1
#
_cell.length_a   1.000
_cell.length_b   1.000
_cell.length_c   1.000
_cell.angle_alpha   90.00
_cell.angle_beta   90.00
_cell.angle_gamma   90.00
#
_symmetry.space_group_name_H-M   'P 1'
#
loop_
_entity.id
_entity.type
_entity.pdbx_description
1 polymer ?
#
loop_
_entity_poly.entity_id
_entity_poly.type
_entity_poly.pdbx_seq_one_letter_code
_entity_poly.pdbx_strand_id
1 'polypeptide(L)'
;MTSSSTYRKSNAAKLERIDIRTSQLITPLFEYSGACSGCGETPYIKLLTQLYGDRMLIANATGCSSIYGGNLPSTPYTTDANGRGPGMGEFVI
;
A
#
# COMPACT_ATOMS: atom_id res chain seq x y z
N MET A 1 -14.60 -32.18 -12.65
CA MET A 1 -14.38 -31.61 -11.30
C MET A 1 -13.27 -30.57 -11.37
N THR A 2 -13.57 -29.37 -11.86
CA THR A 2 -12.61 -28.28 -12.03
C THR A 2 -12.62 -27.40 -10.80
N SER A 3 -11.90 -27.81 -9.75
CA SER A 3 -11.64 -26.96 -8.58
C SER A 3 -10.25 -26.32 -8.73
N SER A 4 -10.16 -25.29 -9.59
CA SER A 4 -8.99 -24.40 -9.65
C SER A 4 -9.44 -23.03 -9.13
N SER A 5 -9.77 -23.00 -7.83
CA SER A 5 -9.94 -21.77 -7.06
C SER A 5 -8.57 -21.13 -6.85
N THR A 6 -7.99 -20.61 -7.92
CA THR A 6 -6.81 -19.75 -7.87
C THR A 6 -7.24 -18.42 -7.27
N TYR A 7 -6.79 -18.15 -6.04
CA TYR A 7 -6.81 -16.83 -5.40
C TYR A 7 -6.18 -15.81 -6.36
N ARG A 8 -7.02 -15.10 -7.10
CA ARG A 8 -6.63 -14.26 -8.23
C ARG A 8 -6.23 -12.89 -7.70
N LYS A 9 -4.92 -12.65 -7.54
CA LYS A 9 -4.36 -11.29 -7.33
C LYS A 9 -4.99 -10.37 -8.38
N SER A 10 -5.88 -9.48 -7.94
CA SER A 10 -6.70 -8.67 -8.83
C SER A 10 -6.11 -7.27 -8.90
N ASN A 11 -5.72 -6.84 -10.11
CA ASN A 11 -5.34 -5.45 -10.36
C ASN A 11 -6.54 -4.55 -10.10
N ALA A 12 -6.30 -3.38 -9.51
CA ALA A 12 -7.33 -2.35 -9.29
C ALA A 12 -8.10 -2.02 -10.59
N ALA A 13 -7.41 -2.04 -11.74
CA ALA A 13 -8.00 -1.80 -13.06
C ALA A 13 -8.99 -2.88 -13.54
N LYS A 14 -9.03 -4.05 -12.90
CA LYS A 14 -9.88 -5.19 -13.27
C LYS A 14 -11.12 -5.33 -12.39
N LEU A 15 -11.29 -4.48 -11.39
CA LEU A 15 -12.45 -4.47 -10.51
C LEU A 15 -13.52 -3.55 -11.09
N GLU A 16 -14.66 -4.12 -11.51
CA GLU A 16 -15.82 -3.36 -11.99
C GLU A 16 -16.40 -2.42 -10.92
N ARG A 17 -16.22 -2.76 -9.64
CA ARG A 17 -16.70 -1.95 -8.52
C ARG A 17 -15.73 -2.03 -7.34
N ILE A 18 -15.27 -0.86 -6.91
CA ILE A 18 -14.47 -0.71 -5.70
C ILE A 18 -15.46 -0.69 -4.52
N ASP A 19 -15.51 -1.78 -3.79
CA ASP A 19 -16.21 -1.92 -2.52
C ASP A 19 -15.19 -2.26 -1.43
N ILE A 20 -15.56 -2.08 -0.16
CA ILE A 20 -14.68 -2.31 1.00
C ILE A 20 -14.14 -3.74 0.99
N ARG A 21 -14.94 -4.71 0.52
CA ARG A 21 -14.53 -6.11 0.40
C ARG A 21 -13.56 -6.34 -0.75
N THR A 22 -13.81 -5.72 -1.90
CA THR A 22 -12.97 -5.89 -3.09
C THR A 22 -11.64 -5.16 -2.98
N SER A 23 -11.55 -4.06 -2.22
CA SER A 23 -10.27 -3.37 -1.98
C SER A 23 -9.26 -4.24 -1.22
N GLN A 24 -9.73 -5.13 -0.34
CA GLN A 24 -8.87 -6.05 0.41
C GLN A 24 -8.30 -7.20 -0.44
N LEU A 25 -8.82 -7.43 -1.64
CA LEU A 25 -8.30 -8.43 -2.58
C LEU A 25 -7.09 -7.93 -3.38
N ILE A 26 -6.77 -6.63 -3.28
CA ILE A 26 -5.64 -6.00 -3.94
C ILE A 26 -4.42 -6.09 -3.02
N THR A 27 -3.26 -6.43 -3.59
CA THR A 27 -2.00 -6.50 -2.85
C THR A 27 -1.73 -5.16 -2.18
N PRO A 28 -1.61 -5.11 -0.84
CA PRO A 28 -1.15 -3.89 -0.18
C PRO A 28 0.33 -3.66 -0.48
N LEU A 29 0.67 -2.43 -0.88
CA LEU A 29 2.06 -2.03 -1.11
C LEU A 29 2.67 -1.29 0.09
N PHE A 30 1.96 -1.28 1.22
CA PHE A 30 2.39 -0.73 2.49
C PHE A 30 2.08 -1.75 3.60
N GLU A 31 3.13 -2.38 4.13
CA GLU A 31 3.02 -3.45 5.14
C GLU A 31 4.12 -3.29 6.19
N TYR A 32 3.85 -3.71 7.44
CA TYR A 32 4.83 -3.77 8.53
C TYR A 32 5.52 -2.43 8.87
N SER A 33 4.76 -1.33 8.83
CA SER A 33 5.23 -0.02 9.31
C SER A 33 5.50 -0.04 10.82
N GLY A 34 6.59 0.62 11.25
CA GLY A 34 6.96 0.78 12.67
C GLY A 34 6.06 1.74 13.47
N ALA A 35 4.80 1.90 13.07
CA ALA A 35 3.83 2.74 13.76
C ALA A 35 3.33 2.07 15.05
N CYS A 36 2.69 2.86 15.92
CA CYS A 36 2.06 2.34 17.14
C CYS A 36 1.00 1.26 16.83
N SER A 37 0.73 0.36 17.79
CA SER A 37 -0.33 -0.64 17.63
C SER A 37 -1.68 0.06 17.50
N GLY A 38 -2.42 -0.27 16.43
CA GLY A 38 -3.69 0.40 16.13
C GLY A 38 -3.55 1.87 15.70
N CYS A 39 -2.40 2.28 15.17
CA CYS A 39 -2.23 3.60 14.57
C CYS A 39 -3.33 3.85 13.51
N GLY A 40 -4.04 4.97 13.64
CA GLY A 40 -5.15 5.32 12.76
C GLY A 40 -4.73 5.73 11.35
N GLU A 41 -3.47 6.09 11.13
CA GLU A 41 -2.97 6.63 9.85
C GLU A 41 -2.59 5.54 8.85
N THR A 42 -1.99 4.44 9.34
CA THR A 42 -1.51 3.32 8.52
C THR A 42 -2.58 2.61 7.69
N PRO A 43 -3.84 2.38 8.14
CA PRO A 43 -4.86 1.77 7.30
C PRO A 43 -5.27 2.65 6.11
N TYR A 44 -5.22 3.99 6.25
CA TYR A 44 -5.50 4.90 5.13
C TYR A 44 -4.42 4.81 4.06
N ILE A 45 -3.15 4.80 4.46
CA ILE A 45 -2.02 4.68 3.53
C ILE A 45 -2.04 3.31 2.84
N LYS A 46 -2.36 2.24 3.58
CA LYS A 46 -2.57 0.90 3.02
C LYS A 46 -3.65 0.90 1.92
N LEU A 47 -4.81 1.50 2.17
CA LEU A 47 -5.89 1.56 1.18
C LEU A 47 -5.50 2.41 -0.05
N LEU A 48 -4.82 3.54 0.15
CA LEU A 48 -4.35 4.40 -0.95
C LEU A 48 -3.36 3.66 -1.85
N THR A 49 -2.41 2.95 -1.25
CA THR A 49 -1.41 2.16 -1.99
C THR A 49 -2.04 0.96 -2.70
N GLN A 50 -3.11 0.38 -2.17
CA GLN A 50 -3.90 -0.66 -2.88
C GLN A 50 -4.62 -0.09 -4.12
N LEU A 51 -5.14 1.14 -4.06
CA LEU A 51 -5.90 1.71 -5.18
C LEU A 51 -5.01 2.36 -6.25
N TYR A 52 -3.92 3.00 -5.85
CA TYR A 52 -3.10 3.83 -6.72
C TYR A 52 -1.60 3.56 -6.65
N GLY A 53 -1.15 2.58 -5.87
CA GLY A 53 0.27 2.36 -5.60
C GLY A 53 1.15 2.07 -6.82
N ASP A 54 0.56 1.59 -7.92
CA ASP A 54 1.28 1.37 -9.20
C ASP A 54 1.87 2.65 -9.83
N ARG A 55 1.32 3.82 -9.50
CA ARG A 55 1.70 5.12 -10.09
C ARG A 55 1.68 6.29 -9.10
N MET A 56 1.59 5.99 -7.81
CA MET A 56 1.50 7.01 -6.76
C MET A 56 2.89 7.49 -6.36
N LEU A 57 3.08 8.80 -6.23
CA LEU A 57 4.22 9.41 -5.57
C LEU A 57 3.76 9.93 -4.21
N ILE A 58 4.46 9.52 -3.15
CA ILE A 58 4.16 9.88 -1.77
C ILE A 58 5.21 10.91 -1.34
N ALA A 59 4.77 12.15 -1.16
CA ALA A 59 5.55 13.22 -0.55
C ALA A 59 5.09 13.40 0.89
N ASN A 60 5.80 12.77 1.83
CA ASN A 60 5.46 12.87 3.25
C ASN A 60 6.11 14.12 3.85
N ALA A 61 5.30 14.92 4.57
CA ALA A 61 5.82 15.94 5.47
C ALA A 61 6.49 15.29 6.68
N THR A 62 7.43 15.98 7.31
CA THR A 62 8.08 15.52 8.53
C THR A 62 7.05 15.32 9.65
N GLY A 63 6.97 14.10 10.20
CA GLY A 63 5.99 13.74 11.22
C GLY A 63 5.97 12.24 11.49
N CYS A 64 4.94 11.74 12.20
CA CYS A 64 4.78 10.30 12.44
C CYS A 64 4.81 9.50 11.12
N SER A 65 4.23 10.07 10.06
CA SER A 65 4.19 9.51 8.71
C SER A 65 5.54 9.37 8.01
N SER A 66 6.53 10.22 8.31
CA SER A 66 7.89 10.02 7.81
C SER A 66 8.66 8.99 8.65
N ILE A 67 8.44 8.95 9.97
CA ILE A 67 9.10 7.97 10.85
C ILE A 67 8.67 6.53 10.56
N TYR A 68 7.36 6.25 10.53
CA TYR A 68 6.93 4.87 10.25
C TYR A 68 7.03 4.50 8.76
N GLY A 69 7.15 5.50 7.86
CA GLY A 69 7.16 5.32 6.41
C GLY A 69 8.55 5.34 5.76
N GLY A 70 9.58 5.88 6.43
CA GLY A 70 10.88 6.18 5.80
C GLY A 70 12.08 6.11 6.75
N ASN A 71 12.01 5.38 7.86
CA ASN A 71 13.16 5.21 8.77
C ASN A 71 14.13 4.14 8.24
N LEU A 72 15.25 4.55 7.64
CA LEU A 72 16.29 3.62 7.17
C LEU A 72 16.81 2.77 8.34
N PRO A 73 16.96 1.43 8.20
CA PRO A 73 16.94 0.62 6.98
C PRO A 73 15.56 0.01 6.61
N SER A 74 14.51 0.26 7.39
CA SER A 74 13.19 -0.36 7.21
C SER A 74 12.21 0.59 6.52
N THR A 75 12.00 0.39 5.22
CA THR A 75 10.91 1.05 4.49
C THR A 75 9.74 0.06 4.37
N PRO A 76 8.55 0.33 4.96
CA PRO A 76 7.39 -0.58 4.89
C PRO A 76 6.72 -0.63 3.52
N TYR A 77 7.26 0.12 2.57
CA TYR A 77 6.73 0.15 1.23
C TYR A 77 7.35 -0.94 0.37
N THR A 78 6.50 -1.64 -0.35
CA THR A 78 6.89 -2.74 -1.25
C THR A 78 6.44 -2.47 -2.68
N THR A 79 7.01 -3.22 -3.62
CA THR A 79 6.63 -3.18 -5.03
C THR A 79 5.69 -4.35 -5.35
N ASP A 80 4.76 -4.14 -6.28
CA ASP A 80 3.95 -5.20 -6.84
C ASP A 80 4.83 -6.22 -7.62
N ALA A 81 4.25 -7.35 -8.03
CA ALA A 81 4.88 -8.41 -8.82
C ALA A 81 5.50 -7.91 -10.14
N ASN A 82 5.05 -6.75 -10.65
CA ASN A 82 5.59 -6.10 -11.83
C ASN A 82 6.78 -5.16 -11.53
N GLY A 83 7.28 -5.12 -10.30
CA GLY A 83 8.34 -4.22 -9.84
C GLY A 83 7.90 -2.75 -9.75
N ARG A 84 6.59 -2.50 -9.80
CA ARG A 84 6.00 -1.15 -9.68
C ARG A 84 5.55 -0.95 -8.25
N GLY A 85 6.00 0.11 -7.63
CA GLY A 85 5.57 0.51 -6.30
C GLY A 85 5.53 2.02 -6.22
N PRO A 86 4.98 2.57 -5.13
CA PRO A 86 4.94 4.02 -4.99
C PRO A 86 6.38 4.58 -4.96
N GLY A 87 6.57 5.81 -5.43
CA GLY A 87 7.83 6.52 -5.20
C GLY A 87 7.72 7.26 -3.87
N MET A 88 8.63 7.00 -2.94
CA MET A 88 8.62 7.63 -1.61
C MET A 88 9.63 8.77 -1.58
N GLY A 89 9.22 9.95 -1.11
CA GLY A 89 10.10 11.07 -0.80
C GLY A 89 9.65 11.78 0.47
N GLU A 90 10.60 12.11 1.34
CA GLU A 90 10.34 13.02 2.46
C GLU A 90 10.64 14.45 2.02
N PHE A 91 9.72 15.38 2.31
CA PHE A 91 9.92 16.80 2.11
C PHE A 91 9.83 17.50 3.47
N VAL A 92 10.91 18.19 3.86
CA VAL A 92 10.94 19.04 5.06
C VAL A 92 10.28 20.36 4.68
N ILE A 93 9.07 20.60 5.20
CA ILE A 93 8.38 21.91 5.11
C ILE A 93 8.95 22.84 6.16
#